data_AF-A0A955EGR4-F1
#
_entry.id   AF-A0A955EGR4-F1
#
_cell.length_a   1.000
_cell.length_b   1.000
_cell.length_c   1.000
_cell.angle_alpha   90.00
_cell.angle_beta   90.00
_cell.angle_gamma   90.00
#
_symmetry.space_group_name_H-M   'P 1'
#
loop_
_entity.id
_entity.type
_entity.pdbx_description
1 polymer ?
#
loop_
_entity_poly.entity_id
_entity_poly.type
_entity_poly.pdbx_seq_one_letter_code
_entity_poly.pdbx_strand_id
1 'polypeptide(L)' 'CPGDANGDLAVDFADLEILLDAWGTSVVPGEDGDVDQSGVVDFADLEILLEEWGVVCAGRG' A
#
# COMPACT_ATOMS: atom_id res chain seq x y z
N CYS A 1 2.61 -2.36 -8.62
CA CYS A 1 1.24 -2.55 -8.15
C CYS A 1 1.03 -1.46 -7.14
N PRO A 2 0.55 -0.29 -7.58
CA PRO A 2 0.20 0.74 -6.61
C PRO A 2 -0.88 0.17 -5.67
N GLY A 3 -0.79 0.44 -4.37
CA GLY A 3 -1.73 -0.08 -3.37
C GLY A 3 -1.49 -1.50 -2.87
N ASP A 4 -0.63 -2.29 -3.52
CA ASP A 4 -0.24 -3.66 -3.10
C ASP A 4 0.91 -3.54 -2.09
N ALA A 5 0.54 -3.43 -0.81
CA ALA A 5 1.45 -3.21 0.30
C ALA A 5 2.09 -4.53 0.78
N ASN A 6 1.43 -5.66 0.56
CA ASN A 6 1.94 -6.97 0.99
C ASN A 6 2.76 -7.71 -0.10
N GLY A 7 2.71 -7.22 -1.35
CA GLY A 7 3.43 -7.75 -2.50
C GLY A 7 2.82 -9.02 -3.11
N ASP A 8 1.55 -9.33 -2.84
CA ASP A 8 0.87 -10.55 -3.27
C ASP A 8 0.15 -10.42 -4.63
N LEU A 9 0.26 -9.24 -5.25
CA LEU A 9 -0.35 -8.88 -6.54
C LEU A 9 -1.86 -8.67 -6.51
N ALA A 10 -2.50 -8.68 -5.34
CA ALA A 10 -3.85 -8.19 -5.16
C ALA A 10 -3.82 -6.90 -4.33
N VAL A 11 -4.77 -6.00 -4.58
CA VAL A 11 -5.02 -4.84 -3.72
C VAL A 11 -6.32 -5.10 -2.99
N ASP A 12 -6.23 -5.53 -1.73
CA ASP A 12 -7.38 -5.91 -0.94
C ASP A 12 -7.27 -5.51 0.54
N PHE A 13 -8.05 -6.19 1.39
CA PHE A 13 -8.11 -5.89 2.81
C PHE A 13 -6.79 -6.14 3.55
N ALA A 14 -5.97 -7.09 3.09
CA ALA A 14 -4.67 -7.34 3.69
C ALA A 14 -3.72 -6.14 3.53
N ASP A 15 -3.76 -5.46 2.39
CA ASP A 15 -2.98 -4.24 2.16
C ASP A 15 -3.45 -3.09 3.06
N LEU A 16 -4.78 -2.96 3.21
CA LEU A 16 -5.37 -1.95 4.09
C LEU A 16 -5.00 -2.19 5.56
N GLU A 17 -4.95 -3.45 6.01
CA GLU A 17 -4.51 -3.78 7.37
C GLU A 17 -3.06 -3.32 7.61
N ILE A 18 -2.14 -3.58 6.68
CA ILE A 18 -0.75 -3.14 6.77
C ILE A 18 -0.66 -1.61 6.88
N LEU A 19 -1.36 -0.90 6.00
CA LEU A 19 -1.39 0.56 5.99
C LEU A 19 -1.94 1.14 7.30
N LEU A 20 -3.04 0.57 7.82
CA LEU A 20 -3.66 1.05 9.06
C LEU A 20 -2.81 0.75 10.30
N ASP A 21 -2.05 -0.35 10.31
CA ASP A 21 -1.14 -0.69 11.40
C ASP A 21 0.02 0.32 11.54
N ALA A 22 0.46 0.91 10.42
CA ALA A 22 1.55 1.89 10.37
C ALA A 22 1.09 3.35 10.30
N TRP A 23 -0.23 3.61 10.37
CA TRP A 23 -0.81 4.93 10.12
C TRP A 23 -0.19 6.07 10.96
N GLY A 24 0.23 7.13 10.29
CA GLY A 24 0.81 8.32 10.89
C GLY A 24 2.24 8.13 11.41
N THR A 25 2.91 7.03 11.04
CA THR A 25 4.31 6.76 11.43
C THR A 25 5.27 7.00 10.27
N SER A 26 6.52 7.31 10.60
CA SER A 26 7.61 7.33 9.61
C SER A 26 8.18 5.93 9.43
N VAL A 27 8.32 5.51 8.19
CA VAL A 27 8.76 4.16 7.80
C VAL A 27 9.89 4.24 6.77
N VAL A 28 10.44 3.10 6.38
CA VAL A 28 11.35 3.04 5.23
C VAL A 28 10.51 3.22 3.96
N PRO A 29 10.89 4.11 3.01
CA PRO A 29 10.10 4.33 1.80
C PRO A 29 9.73 3.04 1.06
N GLY A 30 8.43 2.81 0.84
CA GLY A 30 7.93 1.61 0.18
C GLY A 30 7.60 0.42 1.09
N GLU A 31 7.81 0.54 2.40
CA GLU A 31 7.56 -0.53 3.39
C GLU A 31 6.36 -0.16 4.28
N ASP A 32 5.83 -1.15 5.01
CA ASP A 32 4.81 -0.96 6.06
C ASP A 32 3.58 -0.14 5.61
N GLY A 33 3.20 -0.21 4.33
CA GLY A 33 2.02 0.49 3.78
C GLY A 33 2.27 1.89 3.21
N ASP A 34 3.53 2.36 3.18
CA ASP A 34 3.96 3.56 2.45
C ASP A 34 4.09 3.25 0.95
N VAL A 35 2.94 3.19 0.28
CA VAL A 35 2.83 2.82 -1.14
C VAL A 35 3.22 3.97 -2.08
N ASP A 36 3.27 5.21 -1.58
CA ASP A 36 3.72 6.39 -2.32
C ASP A 36 5.24 6.67 -2.19
N GLN A 37 5.91 5.97 -1.27
CA GLN A 37 7.35 6.04 -0.99
C GLN A 37 7.80 7.40 -0.44
N SER A 38 6.93 8.09 0.29
CA SER A 38 7.25 9.38 0.92
C SER A 38 8.06 9.24 2.22
N GLY A 39 8.09 8.05 2.82
CA GLY A 39 8.69 7.75 4.12
C GLY A 39 7.74 7.97 5.30
N VAL A 40 6.44 8.22 5.05
CA VAL A 40 5.40 8.36 6.07
C VAL A 40 4.13 7.70 5.56
N VAL A 41 3.47 6.91 6.41
CA VAL A 41 2.17 6.31 6.06
C VAL A 41 1.05 7.28 6.39
N ASP A 42 0.40 7.86 5.38
CA ASP A 42 -0.67 8.83 5.56
C ASP A 42 -1.82 8.73 4.54
N PHE A 43 -2.56 9.82 4.38
CA PHE A 43 -3.74 9.85 3.51
C PHE A 43 -3.39 9.66 2.02
N ALA A 44 -2.19 10.04 1.59
CA ALA A 44 -1.74 9.83 0.21
C ALA A 44 -1.66 8.33 -0.12
N ASP A 45 -1.14 7.52 0.80
CA ASP A 45 -1.08 6.06 0.65
C ASP A 45 -2.48 5.45 0.57
N LEU A 46 -3.38 5.89 1.44
CA LEU A 46 -4.75 5.41 1.46
C LEU A 46 -5.50 5.78 0.17
N GLU A 47 -5.26 6.96 -0.38
CA GLU A 47 -5.85 7.38 -1.67
C GLU A 47 -5.40 6.44 -2.78
N ILE A 48 -4.09 6.15 -2.90
CA ILE A 48 -3.54 5.22 -3.89
C ILE A 48 -4.12 3.81 -3.71
N LEU A 49 -4.18 3.31 -2.47
CA LEU A 49 -4.72 1.99 -2.19
C LEU A 49 -6.20 1.87 -2.58
N LEU A 50 -7.01 2.89 -2.29
CA LEU A 50 -8.44 2.90 -2.63
C LEU A 50 -8.70 3.10 -4.12
N GLU A 51 -7.85 3.83 -4.82
CA GLU A 51 -7.90 3.97 -6.29
C GLU A 51 -7.70 2.62 -7.00
N GLU A 52 -6.85 1.75 -6.45
CA GLU A 52 -6.53 0.44 -7.00
C GLU A 52 -7.31 -0.71 -6.34
N TRP A 53 -8.31 -0.42 -5.50
CA TRP A 53 -9.01 -1.45 -4.74
C TRP A 53 -9.63 -2.55 -5.61
N GLY A 54 -9.31 -3.82 -5.29
CA GLY A 54 -9.77 -4.99 -6.01
C GLY A 54 -9.03 -5.27 -7.33
N VAL A 55 -8.01 -4.49 -7.65
CA VAL A 55 -7.14 -4.75 -8.80
C VAL A 55 -6.23 -5.94 -8.49
N VAL A 56 -6.12 -6.84 -9.46
CA VAL A 56 -5.11 -7.90 -9.47
C VAL A 56 -4.07 -7.54 -10.53
N CYS A 57 -2.83 -7.39 -10.10
CA CYS A 57 -1.72 -7.08 -10.95
C CYS A 57 -1.31 -8.25 -11.83
N ALA A 58 -0.89 -7.94 -13.07
CA ALA A 58 -0.05 -8.86 -13.81
C ALA A 58 1.32 -8.92 -13.12
N GLY A 59 1.60 -10.03 -12.42
CA GLY A 59 2.92 -10.30 -11.86
C GLY A 59 3.98 -10.08 -12.94
N ARG A 60 5.03 -9.33 -12.63
CA ARG A 60 6.17 -9.17 -13.54
C ARG A 60 6.72 -10.58 -13.84
N GLY A 61 6.52 -11.03 -15.08
CA GLY A 61 7.32 -12.11 -15.67
C GLY A 61 8.76 -11.66 -15.91
#